data_AF-A0A091SXA2-F1
#
_entry.id   AF-A0A091SXA2-F1
#
_cell.length_a   1.000
_cell.length_b   1.000
_cell.length_c   1.000
_cell.angle_alpha   90.00
_cell.angle_beta   90.00
_cell.angle_gamma   90.00
#
_symmetry.space_group_name_H-M   'P 1'
#
loop_
_entity.id
_entity.type
_entity.pdbx_description
1 polymer ?
#
loop_
_entity_poly.entity_id
_entity_poly.type
_entity_poly.pdbx_seq_one_letter_code
_entity_poly.pdbx_strand_id
1 'polypeptide(L)'
;LPRYFVGVLDKDSGQMEVYNAEIFNMQPLLSGQGTGSLKSKTAFSSAETLLVTERRSIAQRVWSFGSLLLTCAAGPEYCCNLCVLICFSLAQMDLCIEAFGTSKQKRALNSRRMNAVGNDILNTAVTKAAANIIGAKGVTALIQDVAQDDVQNISIFLPPCNEDADKPENVYKFEDILSPAEYEALRVPAEVFVNITPEEITKKTEEKSHCSFVLEELKFLPPAEKSRDHKARCLWFLDTLIKFSYLKVIKKKHPLGPECPHIISRKLMKNFTSLTYNNGSVQNLISASMKAKITAYVIALALHINNFQIDLTVLQNDMKLQESRMMDIAKAMRLKISKAKGLLGLENDQNHKLGTLSLPLPVPKASGNQRKRRKMD
;
A
#
# COMPACT_ATOMS: atom_id res chain seq x y z
N LEU A 1 -32.76 -37.15 -10.26
CA LEU A 1 -31.33 -37.09 -9.85
C LEU A 1 -30.47 -37.21 -11.11
N PRO A 2 -29.42 -36.39 -11.27
CA PRO A 2 -28.50 -36.53 -12.39
C PRO A 2 -27.82 -37.90 -12.35
N ARG A 3 -27.70 -38.56 -13.50
CA ARG A 3 -27.01 -39.85 -13.67
C ARG A 3 -25.71 -39.62 -14.41
N TYR A 4 -24.62 -40.17 -13.90
CA TYR A 4 -23.30 -40.04 -14.51
C TYR A 4 -22.90 -41.37 -15.14
N PHE A 5 -22.14 -41.29 -16.23
CA PHE A 5 -21.64 -42.44 -16.95
C PHE A 5 -20.17 -42.22 -17.29
N VAL A 6 -19.39 -43.30 -17.28
CA VAL A 6 -17.99 -43.31 -17.71
C VAL A 6 -17.90 -44.18 -18.95
N GLY A 7 -17.43 -43.60 -20.06
CA GLY A 7 -17.20 -44.31 -21.31
C GLY A 7 -15.71 -44.65 -21.49
N VAL A 8 -15.40 -45.89 -21.84
CA VAL A 8 -14.08 -46.33 -22.28
C VAL A 8 -14.16 -46.62 -23.77
N LEU A 9 -13.44 -45.83 -24.58
CA LEU A 9 -13.42 -45.96 -26.03
C LEU A 9 -12.17 -46.73 -26.45
N ASP A 10 -12.36 -47.88 -27.08
CA ASP A 10 -11.29 -48.57 -27.77
C ASP A 10 -11.05 -47.92 -29.14
N LYS A 11 -9.82 -47.46 -29.37
CA LYS A 11 -9.47 -46.63 -30.52
C LYS A 11 -9.33 -47.43 -31.81
N ASP A 12 -9.00 -48.72 -31.70
CA ASP A 12 -8.75 -49.57 -32.86
C ASP A 12 -10.06 -50.16 -33.39
N SER A 13 -10.99 -50.51 -32.49
CA SER A 13 -12.33 -50.99 -32.87
C SER A 13 -13.37 -49.87 -33.02
N GLY A 14 -13.10 -48.69 -32.46
CA GLY A 14 -14.04 -47.55 -32.43
C GLY A 14 -15.26 -47.77 -31.53
N GLN A 15 -15.30 -48.85 -30.74
CA GLN A 15 -16.40 -49.18 -29.86
C GLN A 15 -16.23 -48.56 -28.47
N MET A 16 -17.34 -48.07 -27.90
CA MET A 16 -17.35 -47.41 -26.59
C MET A 16 -18.17 -48.22 -25.58
N GLU A 17 -17.50 -48.68 -24.53
CA GLU A 17 -18.15 -49.32 -23.40
C GLU A 17 -18.54 -48.26 -22.36
N VAL A 18 -19.80 -48.28 -21.91
CA VAL A 18 -20.35 -47.26 -21.02
C VAL A 18 -20.81 -47.86 -19.70
N TYR A 19 -20.28 -47.33 -18.60
CA TYR A 19 -20.51 -47.78 -17.23
C TYR A 19 -21.29 -46.73 -16.44
N ASN A 20 -22.23 -47.14 -15.60
CA ASN A 20 -22.89 -46.24 -14.65
C ASN A 20 -21.87 -45.76 -13.60
N ALA A 21 -21.92 -44.49 -13.24
CA ALA A 21 -21.07 -43.90 -12.23
C ALA A 21 -21.86 -43.05 -11.23
N GLU A 22 -21.40 -43.06 -9.97
CA GLU A 22 -21.90 -42.21 -8.90
C GLU A 22 -20.78 -41.31 -8.41
N ILE A 23 -21.07 -40.02 -8.21
CA ILE A 23 -20.10 -39.04 -7.72
C ILE A 23 -20.12 -39.03 -6.19
N PHE A 24 -18.98 -39.32 -5.58
CA PHE A 24 -18.80 -39.19 -4.14
C PHE A 24 -17.96 -37.94 -3.80
N ASN A 25 -18.53 -37.06 -2.98
CA ASN A 25 -17.81 -35.93 -2.41
C ASN A 25 -17.19 -36.35 -1.07
N MET A 26 -15.91 -36.69 -1.09
CA MET A 26 -15.15 -37.06 0.11
C MET A 26 -14.37 -35.86 0.65
N GLN A 27 -14.42 -35.66 1.97
CA GLN A 27 -13.57 -34.70 2.67
C GLN A 27 -12.55 -35.46 3.55
N PRO A 28 -11.24 -35.34 3.28
CA PRO A 28 -10.24 -35.99 4.11
C PRO A 28 -10.16 -35.29 5.48
N LEU A 29 -10.31 -36.07 6.54
CA LEU A 29 -10.03 -35.63 7.90
C LEU A 29 -8.53 -35.79 8.17
N LEU A 30 -7.82 -34.67 8.25
CA LEU A 30 -6.41 -34.66 8.65
C LEU A 30 -6.34 -34.78 10.18
N SER A 31 -5.86 -35.91 10.69
CA SER A 31 -5.61 -36.12 12.11
C SER A 31 -4.33 -35.38 12.53
N GLY A 32 -4.47 -34.11 12.90
CA GLY A 32 -3.39 -33.33 13.49
C GLY A 32 -3.82 -31.92 13.91
N GLN A 33 -3.63 -31.62 15.20
CA GLN A 33 -3.82 -30.34 15.89
C GLN A 33 -5.25 -29.96 16.28
N GLY A 34 -5.62 -30.38 17.50
CA GLY A 34 -6.45 -29.55 18.36
C GLY A 34 -5.65 -28.33 18.81
N THR A 35 -6.14 -27.12 18.47
CA THR A 35 -6.49 -26.01 19.36
C THR A 35 -6.56 -24.71 18.55
N GLY A 36 -7.66 -23.96 18.67
CA GLY A 36 -7.69 -22.52 18.39
C GLY A 36 -8.46 -22.07 17.13
N SER A 37 -9.74 -21.76 17.33
CA SER A 37 -10.65 -21.11 16.38
C SER A 37 -10.14 -19.78 15.81
N LEU A 38 -10.23 -19.58 14.49
CA LEU A 38 -10.66 -18.31 13.88
C LEU A 38 -11.14 -18.51 12.44
N LYS A 39 -12.39 -18.09 12.21
CA LYS A 39 -13.10 -18.10 10.94
C LYS A 39 -12.38 -17.27 9.88
N SER A 40 -12.15 -17.83 8.69
CA SER A 40 -12.45 -17.13 7.44
C SER A 40 -12.57 -18.11 6.27
N LYS A 41 -13.61 -17.88 5.46
CA LYS A 41 -13.90 -18.59 4.22
C LYS A 41 -12.71 -18.43 3.27
N THR A 42 -12.36 -19.49 2.55
CA THR A 42 -12.42 -19.64 1.08
C THR A 42 -11.33 -20.63 0.64
N ALA A 43 -11.69 -21.86 0.29
CA ALA A 43 -10.99 -22.68 -0.71
C ALA A 43 -11.73 -24.02 -0.87
N PHE A 44 -12.64 -24.07 -1.85
CA PHE A 44 -13.08 -25.34 -2.42
C PHE A 44 -11.93 -25.86 -3.30
N SER A 45 -11.28 -26.93 -2.88
CA SER A 45 -10.47 -27.80 -3.74
C SER A 45 -11.01 -29.20 -3.56
N SER A 46 -12.08 -29.52 -4.29
CA SER A 46 -12.60 -30.88 -4.38
C SER A 46 -11.60 -31.72 -5.16
N ALA A 47 -11.07 -32.77 -4.52
CA ALA A 47 -10.49 -33.90 -5.23
C ALA A 47 -11.64 -34.84 -5.59
N GLU A 48 -11.97 -34.95 -6.88
CA GLU A 48 -12.94 -35.92 -7.39
C GLU A 48 -12.21 -37.24 -7.63
N THR A 49 -12.70 -38.32 -7.02
CA THR A 49 -12.21 -39.69 -7.27
C THR A 49 -13.39 -40.52 -7.77
N LEU A 50 -13.25 -41.12 -8.95
CA LEU A 50 -14.24 -41.98 -9.60
C LEU A 50 -13.94 -43.45 -9.24
N LEU A 51 -14.95 -44.16 -8.72
CA LEU A 51 -14.91 -45.61 -8.54
C LEU A 51 -15.89 -46.27 -9.52
N VAL A 52 -15.42 -47.29 -10.23
CA VAL A 52 -16.21 -48.12 -11.15
C VAL A 52 -16.59 -49.40 -10.40
N THR A 53 -17.89 -49.74 -10.35
CA THR A 53 -18.37 -50.99 -9.75
C THR A 53 -19.08 -51.86 -10.79
N GLU A 54 -18.77 -53.16 -10.76
CA GLU A 54 -19.36 -54.17 -11.65
C GLU A 54 -20.63 -54.79 -11.03
N ARG A 55 -21.59 -55.18 -11.88
CA ARG A 55 -22.97 -55.60 -11.51
C ARG A 55 -23.03 -56.90 -10.69
N ARG A 56 -23.88 -56.90 -9.64
CA ARG A 56 -24.80 -58.02 -9.36
C ARG A 56 -26.18 -57.55 -8.86
N SER A 57 -27.16 -57.80 -9.74
CA SER A 57 -28.58 -58.17 -9.60
C SER A 57 -29.25 -58.38 -8.21
N ILE A 58 -30.37 -57.63 -8.04
CA ILE A 58 -31.72 -57.98 -7.50
C ILE A 58 -32.03 -57.94 -5.97
N ALA A 59 -33.13 -57.20 -5.69
CA ALA A 59 -34.17 -57.34 -4.64
C ALA A 59 -34.15 -56.46 -3.34
N GLN A 60 -35.15 -55.56 -3.33
CA GLN A 60 -36.10 -55.22 -2.25
C GLN A 60 -35.68 -54.51 -0.93
N ARG A 61 -36.34 -53.35 -0.75
CA ARG A 61 -37.01 -52.77 0.45
C ARG A 61 -36.24 -52.59 1.78
N VAL A 62 -35.97 -51.31 2.05
CA VAL A 62 -36.23 -50.51 3.29
C VAL A 62 -36.32 -51.27 4.63
N TRP A 63 -35.41 -50.98 5.58
CA TRP A 63 -35.68 -50.28 6.87
C TRP A 63 -34.39 -50.13 7.71
N SER A 64 -34.15 -48.89 8.12
CA SER A 64 -33.70 -48.42 9.45
C SER A 64 -32.52 -49.05 10.21
N PHE A 65 -31.65 -48.12 10.67
CA PHE A 65 -31.02 -48.05 12.00
C PHE A 65 -30.08 -49.20 12.45
N GLY A 66 -28.87 -48.81 12.86
CA GLY A 66 -28.08 -49.62 13.78
C GLY A 66 -26.59 -49.40 13.66
N SER A 67 -26.07 -48.49 14.47
CA SER A 67 -24.70 -48.53 14.96
C SER A 67 -24.34 -49.95 15.38
N LEU A 68 -23.19 -50.48 14.96
CA LEU A 68 -22.34 -51.24 15.88
C LEU A 68 -20.92 -51.36 15.32
N LEU A 69 -19.96 -51.04 16.19
CA LEU A 69 -18.58 -51.47 16.13
C LEU A 69 -18.49 -52.95 15.74
N LEU A 70 -17.51 -53.31 14.91
CA LEU A 70 -16.88 -54.62 15.06
C LEU A 70 -15.37 -54.56 14.86
N THR A 71 -14.72 -54.99 15.93
CA THR A 71 -13.32 -55.25 16.20
C THR A 71 -12.67 -56.17 15.17
N CYS A 72 -11.39 -55.89 14.89
CA CYS A 72 -10.49 -56.75 14.14
C CYS A 72 -10.31 -58.09 14.86
N ALA A 73 -10.45 -59.20 14.11
CA ALA A 73 -9.95 -60.50 14.50
C ALA A 73 -8.97 -60.97 13.42
N ALA A 74 -7.75 -61.28 13.85
CA ALA A 74 -6.69 -61.84 13.02
C ALA A 74 -6.93 -63.34 12.77
N GLY A 75 -6.58 -63.79 11.56
CA GLY A 75 -6.48 -65.20 11.17
C GLY A 75 -5.82 -65.30 9.79
N PRO A 76 -4.78 -66.13 9.60
CA PRO A 76 -3.89 -66.09 8.44
C PRO A 76 -4.41 -66.99 7.32
N GLU A 77 -4.24 -66.54 6.06
CA GLU A 77 -3.78 -67.30 4.89
C GLU A 77 -4.25 -66.61 3.58
N TYR A 78 -3.30 -66.52 2.65
CA TYR A 78 -3.38 -66.02 1.26
C TYR A 78 -3.24 -64.51 1.02
N CYS A 79 -2.07 -64.21 0.46
CA CYS A 79 -1.58 -62.96 -0.07
C CYS A 79 -2.32 -62.44 -1.33
N CYS A 80 -2.22 -61.11 -1.48
CA CYS A 80 -2.24 -60.30 -2.71
C CYS A 80 -3.61 -59.95 -3.35
N ASN A 81 -4.05 -58.70 -3.13
CA ASN A 81 -3.91 -57.67 -4.17
C ASN A 81 -3.95 -56.25 -3.59
N LEU A 82 -2.76 -55.82 -3.16
CA LEU A 82 -2.11 -54.58 -3.55
C LEU A 82 -3.00 -53.31 -3.70
N CYS A 83 -3.30 -52.66 -2.57
CA CYS A 83 -3.66 -51.25 -2.59
C CYS A 83 -2.35 -50.42 -2.74
N VAL A 84 -1.91 -50.19 -3.98
CA VAL A 84 -0.80 -49.27 -4.24
C VAL A 84 -1.28 -47.86 -3.92
N LEU A 85 -0.89 -47.34 -2.76
CA LEU A 85 -0.96 -45.91 -2.50
C LEU A 85 0.08 -45.23 -3.40
N ILE A 86 -0.29 -44.87 -4.63
CA ILE A 86 0.58 -44.09 -5.50
C ILE A 86 0.57 -42.65 -4.98
N CYS A 87 1.48 -42.35 -4.05
CA CYS A 87 1.87 -40.98 -3.76
C CYS A 87 2.57 -40.41 -5.00
N PHE A 88 1.81 -39.82 -5.92
CA PHE A 88 2.41 -38.97 -6.95
C PHE A 88 3.11 -37.81 -6.25
N SER A 89 4.44 -37.73 -6.39
CA SER A 89 5.18 -36.57 -5.92
C SER A 89 4.67 -35.31 -6.63
N LEU A 90 4.62 -34.17 -5.94
CA LEU A 90 4.20 -32.88 -6.51
C LEU A 90 4.93 -32.56 -7.83
N ALA A 91 6.19 -32.99 -7.97
CA ALA A 91 6.98 -32.86 -9.18
C ALA A 91 6.43 -33.65 -10.37
N GLN A 92 5.92 -34.87 -10.14
CA GLN A 92 5.29 -35.68 -11.21
C GLN A 92 3.94 -35.09 -11.64
N MET A 93 3.18 -34.51 -10.71
CA MET A 93 1.94 -33.80 -11.04
C MET A 93 2.21 -32.57 -11.92
N ASP A 94 3.25 -31.78 -11.59
CA ASP A 94 3.64 -30.61 -12.37
C ASP A 94 4.09 -30.99 -13.79
N LEU A 95 4.83 -32.09 -13.96
CA LEU A 95 5.21 -32.61 -15.29
C LEU A 95 3.99 -33.03 -16.11
N CYS A 96 3.01 -33.69 -15.49
CA CYS A 96 1.75 -34.05 -16.15
C CYS A 96 0.93 -32.80 -16.52
N ILE A 97 0.90 -31.77 -15.68
CA ILE A 97 0.23 -30.49 -16.00
C ILE A 97 0.96 -29.76 -17.14
N GLU A 98 2.28 -29.80 -17.17
CA GLU A 98 3.10 -29.17 -18.20
C GLU A 98 2.95 -29.87 -19.57
N ALA A 99 2.90 -31.20 -19.60
CA ALA A 99 2.67 -31.98 -20.81
C ALA A 99 1.20 -31.93 -21.26
N PHE A 100 0.27 -32.34 -20.39
CA PHE A 100 -1.13 -32.63 -20.74
C PHE A 100 -2.18 -31.70 -20.14
N GLY A 101 -1.78 -30.75 -19.28
CA GLY A 101 -2.72 -29.86 -18.60
C GLY A 101 -3.45 -28.90 -19.54
N THR A 102 -4.64 -28.45 -19.14
CA THR A 102 -5.38 -27.40 -19.85
C THR A 102 -4.62 -26.06 -19.80
N SER A 103 -4.90 -25.14 -20.74
CA SER A 103 -4.29 -23.79 -20.75
C SER A 103 -4.40 -23.06 -19.40
N LYS A 104 -5.53 -23.25 -18.70
CA LYS A 104 -5.77 -22.72 -17.35
C LYS A 104 -4.81 -23.32 -16.30
N GLN A 105 -4.60 -24.63 -16.33
CA GLN A 105 -3.68 -25.33 -15.42
C GLN A 105 -2.21 -25.00 -15.72
N LYS A 106 -1.82 -24.96 -17.01
CA LYS A 106 -0.46 -24.56 -17.42
C LYS A 106 -0.14 -23.12 -17.01
N ARG A 107 -1.10 -22.18 -17.14
CA ARG A 107 -0.95 -20.80 -16.66
C ARG A 107 -0.79 -20.76 -15.13
N ALA A 108 -1.57 -21.54 -14.39
CA ALA A 108 -1.46 -21.59 -12.93
C ALA A 108 -0.10 -22.15 -12.48
N LEU A 109 0.40 -23.19 -13.15
CA LEU A 109 1.73 -23.78 -12.89
C LEU A 109 2.85 -22.78 -13.22
N ASN A 110 2.81 -22.12 -14.38
CA ASN A 110 3.79 -21.09 -14.73
C ASN A 110 3.79 -19.91 -13.75
N SER A 111 2.62 -19.48 -13.26
CA SER A 111 2.54 -18.45 -12.23
C SER A 111 3.20 -18.89 -10.92
N ARG A 112 3.02 -20.15 -10.50
CA ARG A 112 3.66 -20.68 -9.27
C ARG A 112 5.18 -20.69 -9.41
N ARG A 113 5.71 -21.18 -10.55
CA ARG A 113 7.15 -21.20 -10.82
C ARG A 113 7.76 -19.80 -10.87
N MET A 114 7.11 -18.86 -11.55
CA MET A 114 7.57 -17.47 -11.60
C MET A 114 7.61 -16.81 -10.22
N ASN A 115 6.62 -17.08 -9.37
CA ASN A 115 6.60 -16.53 -8.01
C ASN A 115 7.65 -17.18 -7.09
N ALA A 116 7.92 -18.48 -7.25
CA ALA A 116 8.97 -19.19 -6.51
C ALA A 116 10.36 -18.66 -6.89
N VAL A 117 10.67 -18.59 -8.18
CA VAL A 117 11.97 -18.07 -8.68
C VAL A 117 12.15 -16.59 -8.32
N GLY A 118 11.08 -15.79 -8.42
CA GLY A 118 11.11 -14.39 -7.98
C GLY A 118 11.42 -14.25 -6.50
N ASN A 119 10.83 -15.09 -5.64
CA ASN A 119 11.09 -15.09 -4.20
C ASN A 119 12.53 -15.50 -3.89
N ASP A 120 13.08 -16.52 -4.54
CA ASP A 120 14.44 -16.99 -4.29
C ASP A 120 15.50 -15.99 -4.75
N ILE A 121 15.32 -15.38 -5.93
CA ILE A 121 16.23 -14.34 -6.43
C ILE A 121 16.17 -13.11 -5.53
N LEU A 122 14.98 -12.70 -5.09
CA LEU A 122 14.83 -11.56 -4.17
C LEU A 122 15.42 -11.86 -2.79
N ASN A 123 15.14 -13.03 -2.21
CA ASN A 123 15.73 -13.42 -0.93
C ASN A 123 17.25 -13.49 -1.03
N THR A 124 17.79 -14.07 -2.10
CA THR A 124 19.24 -14.10 -2.32
C THR A 124 19.83 -12.70 -2.46
N ALA A 125 19.19 -11.80 -3.22
CA ALA A 125 19.62 -10.42 -3.36
C ALA A 125 19.53 -9.64 -2.03
N VAL A 126 18.46 -9.85 -1.26
CA VAL A 126 18.26 -9.23 0.06
C VAL A 126 19.26 -9.78 1.07
N THR A 127 19.50 -11.09 1.14
CA THR A 127 20.51 -11.69 2.02
C THR A 127 21.92 -11.24 1.62
N LYS A 128 22.21 -11.11 0.33
CA LYS A 128 23.51 -10.60 -0.17
C LYS A 128 23.67 -9.11 0.14
N ALA A 129 22.64 -8.30 -0.02
CA ALA A 129 22.65 -6.89 0.35
C ALA A 129 22.78 -6.72 1.87
N ALA A 130 22.02 -7.49 2.67
CA ALA A 130 22.11 -7.50 4.11
C ALA A 130 23.50 -7.96 4.58
N ALA A 131 24.07 -9.02 4.00
CA ALA A 131 25.42 -9.48 4.32
C ALA A 131 26.49 -8.43 3.98
N ASN A 132 26.37 -7.75 2.84
CA ASN A 132 27.28 -6.66 2.46
C ASN A 132 27.16 -5.45 3.39
N ILE A 133 25.93 -5.10 3.79
CA ILE A 133 25.67 -3.98 4.70
C ILE A 133 26.10 -4.32 6.14
N ILE A 134 25.85 -5.55 6.60
CA ILE A 134 26.27 -6.05 7.92
C ILE A 134 27.80 -6.17 7.99
N GLY A 135 28.44 -6.65 6.92
CA GLY A 135 29.90 -6.72 6.82
C GLY A 135 30.58 -5.33 6.80
N ALA A 136 29.91 -4.33 6.21
CA ALA A 136 30.44 -2.97 6.13
C ALA A 136 30.12 -2.10 7.36
N LYS A 137 28.96 -2.30 8.02
CA LYS A 137 28.45 -1.39 9.08
C LYS A 137 28.20 -2.06 10.44
N GLY A 138 28.05 -3.38 10.50
CA GLY A 138 27.75 -4.13 11.74
C GLY A 138 26.27 -4.06 12.17
N VAL A 139 25.78 -5.15 12.80
CA VAL A 139 24.36 -5.31 13.18
C VAL A 139 23.88 -4.25 14.19
N THR A 140 24.77 -3.80 15.07
CA THR A 140 24.47 -2.80 16.12
C THR A 140 24.32 -1.38 15.55
N ALA A 141 25.13 -1.01 14.55
CA ALA A 141 24.97 0.26 13.85
C ALA A 141 23.68 0.30 13.04
N LEU A 142 23.25 -0.82 12.46
CA LEU A 142 22.02 -0.90 11.67
C LEU A 142 20.74 -0.76 12.51
N ILE A 143 20.73 -1.30 13.74
CA ILE A 143 19.60 -1.14 14.66
C ILE A 143 19.50 0.34 15.14
N GLN A 144 20.64 1.02 15.31
CA GLN A 144 20.67 2.45 15.57
C GLN A 144 20.29 3.28 14.34
N ASP A 145 20.70 2.88 13.14
CA ASP A 145 20.37 3.55 11.87
C ASP A 145 18.87 3.45 11.57
N VAL A 146 18.21 2.31 11.81
CA VAL A 146 16.75 2.16 11.61
C VAL A 146 15.95 2.99 12.60
N ALA A 147 16.42 3.16 13.85
CA ALA A 147 15.82 4.06 14.83
C ALA A 147 16.15 5.55 14.57
N GLN A 148 17.20 5.84 13.80
CA GLN A 148 17.62 7.20 13.43
C GLN A 148 17.12 7.65 12.05
N ASP A 149 16.70 6.74 11.18
CA ASP A 149 16.19 7.07 9.83
C ASP A 149 14.92 7.94 9.89
N ASP A 150 14.14 7.82 10.97
CA ASP A 150 12.98 8.70 11.23
C ASP A 150 13.39 10.13 11.63
N VAL A 151 14.58 10.36 12.20
CA VAL A 151 14.97 11.65 12.81
C VAL A 151 16.05 12.39 12.02
N GLN A 152 17.02 11.71 11.42
CA GLN A 152 18.21 12.36 10.84
C GLN A 152 18.12 12.63 9.33
N ASN A 153 17.14 12.05 8.63
CA ASN A 153 17.10 12.08 7.18
C ASN A 153 16.19 13.18 6.59
N ILE A 154 15.79 14.19 7.38
CA ILE A 154 14.87 15.25 6.92
C ILE A 154 15.46 16.07 5.77
N SER A 155 16.79 16.30 5.77
CA SER A 155 17.47 17.13 4.77
C SER A 155 17.40 16.56 3.35
N ILE A 156 17.40 15.23 3.18
CA ILE A 156 17.26 14.57 1.87
C ILE A 156 15.85 14.79 1.28
N PHE A 157 14.88 15.11 2.12
CA PHE A 157 13.47 15.24 1.74
C PHE A 157 13.00 16.69 1.58
N LEU A 158 13.91 17.67 1.64
CA LEU A 158 13.56 19.06 1.42
C LEU A 158 13.50 19.39 -0.09
N PRO A 159 12.62 20.32 -0.52
CA PRO A 159 12.74 20.93 -1.83
C PRO A 159 14.12 21.57 -2.02
N PRO A 160 14.63 21.66 -3.26
CA PRO A 160 15.88 22.36 -3.56
C PRO A 160 15.89 23.76 -2.93
N CYS A 161 16.91 24.04 -2.11
CA CYS A 161 17.05 25.28 -1.35
C CYS A 161 18.22 26.10 -1.92
N ASN A 162 17.94 27.33 -2.36
CA ASN A 162 18.97 28.27 -2.81
C ASN A 162 19.31 29.21 -1.65
N GLU A 163 20.45 28.98 -0.98
CA GLU A 163 20.85 29.76 0.19
C GLU A 163 21.27 31.20 -0.19
N ASP A 164 21.80 31.39 -1.40
CA ASP A 164 22.29 32.68 -1.92
C ASP A 164 21.20 33.54 -2.60
N ALA A 165 19.92 33.26 -2.32
CA ALA A 165 18.83 33.96 -2.96
C ALA A 165 18.67 35.41 -2.43
N ASP A 166 18.60 36.39 -3.33
CA ASP A 166 18.35 37.80 -2.98
C ASP A 166 16.89 38.09 -2.56
N LYS A 167 15.95 37.21 -2.94
CA LYS A 167 14.52 37.33 -2.67
C LYS A 167 13.98 36.06 -2.03
N PRO A 168 13.00 36.15 -1.12
CA PRO A 168 12.40 34.97 -0.48
C PRO A 168 11.76 34.00 -1.49
N GLU A 169 11.19 34.54 -2.57
CA GLU A 169 10.66 33.80 -3.74
C GLU A 169 11.68 32.84 -4.37
N ASN A 170 12.97 33.22 -4.35
CA ASN A 170 14.03 32.51 -5.04
C ASN A 170 14.72 31.45 -4.17
N VAL A 171 14.48 31.46 -2.85
CA VAL A 171 15.01 30.43 -1.93
C VAL A 171 14.44 29.06 -2.30
N TYR A 172 13.13 29.01 -2.55
CA TYR A 172 12.41 27.84 -3.06
C TYR A 172 11.74 28.21 -4.36
N LYS A 173 12.42 28.01 -5.50
CA LYS A 173 11.88 28.41 -6.81
C LYS A 173 10.57 27.69 -7.09
N PHE A 174 9.60 28.42 -7.63
CA PHE A 174 8.30 27.85 -7.98
C PHE A 174 8.43 26.71 -9.01
N GLU A 175 9.29 26.86 -10.01
CA GLU A 175 9.53 25.88 -11.07
C GLU A 175 10.05 24.52 -10.56
N ASP A 176 10.78 24.51 -9.44
CA ASP A 176 11.29 23.29 -8.80
C ASP A 176 10.16 22.53 -8.07
N ILE A 177 9.10 23.24 -7.66
CA ILE A 177 7.92 22.68 -7.00
C ILE A 177 6.93 22.20 -8.06
N LEU A 178 6.58 23.07 -9.00
CA LEU A 178 5.66 22.85 -10.12
C LEU A 178 6.32 23.31 -11.42
N SER A 179 6.68 22.34 -12.28
CA SER A 179 7.21 22.66 -13.61
C SER A 179 6.13 23.31 -14.48
N PRO A 180 6.49 24.11 -15.50
CA PRO A 180 5.51 24.78 -16.36
C PRO A 180 4.48 23.84 -16.99
N ALA A 181 4.89 22.65 -17.42
CA ALA A 181 3.99 21.64 -17.98
C ALA A 181 3.00 21.07 -16.95
N GLU A 182 3.44 20.90 -15.71
CA GLU A 182 2.56 20.47 -14.61
C GLU A 182 1.60 21.60 -14.23
N TYR A 183 2.10 22.83 -14.15
CA TYR A 183 1.28 24.01 -13.83
C TYR A 183 0.16 24.24 -14.85
N GLU A 184 0.43 24.04 -16.15
CA GLU A 184 -0.63 24.14 -17.16
C GLU A 184 -1.63 22.99 -17.11
N ALA A 185 -1.20 21.79 -16.73
CA ALA A 185 -2.11 20.67 -16.54
C ALA A 185 -3.13 20.89 -15.40
N LEU A 186 -2.84 21.83 -14.48
CA LEU A 186 -3.73 22.18 -13.37
C LEU A 186 -4.87 23.13 -13.76
N ARG A 187 -4.84 23.72 -14.96
CA ARG A 187 -5.85 24.70 -15.39
C ARG A 187 -7.28 24.18 -15.24
N VAL A 188 -7.58 23.07 -15.93
CA VAL A 188 -8.91 22.46 -15.95
C VAL A 188 -9.40 22.02 -14.56
N PRO A 189 -8.63 21.24 -13.78
CA PRO A 189 -9.13 20.79 -12.48
C PRO A 189 -9.26 21.93 -11.45
N ALA A 190 -8.50 23.02 -11.60
CA ALA A 190 -8.57 24.18 -10.71
C ALA A 190 -9.75 25.13 -10.99
N GLU A 191 -10.41 25.03 -12.16
CA GLU A 191 -11.60 25.84 -12.49
C GLU A 191 -12.71 25.69 -11.44
N VAL A 192 -12.80 24.51 -10.81
CA VAL A 192 -13.72 24.22 -9.70
C VAL A 192 -13.50 25.17 -8.51
N PHE A 193 -12.27 25.61 -8.28
CA PHE A 193 -11.92 26.54 -7.21
C PHE A 193 -12.03 28.00 -7.64
N VAL A 194 -11.84 28.31 -8.93
CA VAL A 194 -11.99 29.67 -9.46
C VAL A 194 -13.45 30.15 -9.39
N ASN A 195 -14.39 29.24 -9.65
CA ASN A 195 -15.83 29.55 -9.73
C ASN A 195 -16.60 29.19 -8.46
N ILE A 196 -15.90 28.87 -7.38
CA ILE A 196 -16.54 28.36 -6.16
C ILE A 196 -17.39 29.44 -5.49
N THR A 197 -18.62 29.09 -5.12
CA THR A 197 -19.52 29.98 -4.37
C THR A 197 -19.30 29.82 -2.86
N PRO A 198 -19.57 30.85 -2.03
CA PRO A 198 -19.43 30.73 -0.58
C PRO A 198 -20.33 29.64 0.03
N GLU A 199 -21.48 29.37 -0.58
CA GLU A 199 -22.40 28.27 -0.20
C GLU A 199 -21.80 26.89 -0.50
N GLU A 200 -21.05 26.75 -1.59
CA GLU A 200 -20.30 25.52 -1.87
C GLU A 200 -19.13 25.33 -0.91
N ILE A 201 -18.49 26.41 -0.46
CA ILE A 201 -17.43 26.34 0.55
C ILE A 201 -17.99 25.83 1.88
N THR A 202 -19.15 26.32 2.34
CA THR A 202 -19.77 25.83 3.58
C THR A 202 -20.15 24.36 3.45
N LYS A 203 -20.78 23.97 2.34
CA LYS A 203 -21.09 22.56 2.04
C LYS A 203 -19.84 21.67 2.06
N LYS A 204 -18.76 22.08 1.39
CA LYS A 204 -17.50 21.32 1.37
C LYS A 204 -16.81 21.25 2.73
N THR A 205 -17.03 22.25 3.58
CA THR A 205 -16.57 22.26 4.98
C THR A 205 -17.29 21.20 5.80
N GLU A 206 -18.61 21.09 5.64
CA GLU A 206 -19.44 20.06 6.31
C GLU A 206 -19.08 18.65 5.85
N GLU A 207 -18.86 18.47 4.54
CA GLU A 207 -18.47 17.19 3.95
C GLU A 207 -17.02 16.78 4.28
N LYS A 208 -16.21 17.69 4.85
CA LYS A 208 -14.77 17.51 5.10
C LYS A 208 -14.02 16.98 3.87
N SER A 209 -14.46 17.42 2.68
CA SER A 209 -13.96 16.92 1.41
C SER A 209 -12.61 17.54 1.01
N HIS A 210 -12.25 18.66 1.64
CA HIS A 210 -11.00 19.40 1.44
C HIS A 210 -10.35 19.79 2.78
N CYS A 211 -9.07 20.12 2.72
CA CYS A 211 -8.27 20.52 3.88
C CYS A 211 -8.73 21.87 4.45
N SER A 212 -8.63 22.04 5.77
CA SER A 212 -9.09 23.27 6.45
C SER A 212 -8.36 24.51 5.95
N PHE A 213 -7.03 24.42 5.76
CA PHE A 213 -6.21 25.48 5.18
C PHE A 213 -6.72 25.93 3.80
N VAL A 214 -7.10 24.98 2.94
CA VAL A 214 -7.59 25.28 1.59
C VAL A 214 -8.93 26.00 1.66
N LEU A 215 -9.83 25.54 2.52
CA LEU A 215 -11.15 26.14 2.69
C LEU A 215 -11.08 27.56 3.28
N GLU A 216 -10.11 27.83 4.15
CA GLU A 216 -9.84 29.18 4.65
C GLU A 216 -9.30 30.09 3.55
N GLU A 217 -8.32 29.62 2.77
CA GLU A 217 -7.72 30.41 1.69
C GLU A 217 -8.66 30.69 0.51
N LEU A 218 -9.63 29.79 0.25
CA LEU A 218 -10.66 30.00 -0.77
C LEU A 218 -11.61 31.16 -0.44
N LYS A 219 -11.73 31.55 0.83
CA LYS A 219 -12.51 32.75 1.23
C LYS A 219 -11.79 34.06 0.84
N PHE A 220 -10.47 34.01 0.70
CA PHE A 220 -9.60 35.16 0.43
C PHE A 220 -8.98 35.08 -0.97
N LEU A 221 -9.81 34.75 -1.98
CA LEU A 221 -9.37 34.74 -3.38
C LEU A 221 -9.18 36.19 -3.90
N PRO A 222 -8.05 36.47 -4.60
CA PRO A 222 -7.81 37.77 -5.21
C PRO A 222 -8.89 38.14 -6.26
N PRO A 223 -9.22 39.43 -6.42
CA PRO A 223 -10.15 39.87 -7.46
C PRO A 223 -9.53 39.80 -8.86
N ALA A 224 -8.20 39.87 -8.98
CA ALA A 224 -7.51 39.84 -10.26
C ALA A 224 -7.52 38.44 -10.88
N GLU A 225 -8.01 38.31 -12.11
CA GLU A 225 -8.26 37.01 -12.77
C GLU A 225 -7.02 36.09 -12.81
N LYS A 226 -5.86 36.61 -13.24
CA LYS A 226 -4.61 35.83 -13.32
C LYS A 226 -4.11 35.38 -11.94
N SER A 227 -4.20 36.26 -10.94
CA SER A 227 -3.78 35.97 -9.57
C SER A 227 -4.73 34.97 -8.91
N ARG A 228 -6.03 35.08 -9.20
CA ARG A 228 -7.07 34.14 -8.76
C ARG A 228 -6.85 32.75 -9.34
N ASP A 229 -6.63 32.65 -10.66
CA ASP A 229 -6.32 31.38 -11.33
C ASP A 229 -5.03 30.76 -10.77
N HIS A 230 -3.97 31.56 -10.60
CA HIS A 230 -2.72 31.09 -9.99
C HIS A 230 -2.93 30.53 -8.58
N LYS A 231 -3.65 31.26 -7.71
CA LYS A 231 -3.95 30.83 -6.35
C LYS A 231 -4.81 29.56 -6.35
N ALA A 232 -5.83 29.48 -7.21
CA ALA A 232 -6.69 28.30 -7.34
C ALA A 232 -5.92 27.05 -7.77
N ARG A 233 -5.03 27.16 -8.78
CA ARG A 233 -4.18 26.05 -9.23
C ARG A 233 -3.26 25.57 -8.12
N CYS A 234 -2.62 26.49 -7.40
CA CYS A 234 -1.74 26.15 -6.28
C CYS A 234 -2.52 25.48 -5.14
N LEU A 235 -3.69 25.99 -4.78
CA LEU A 235 -4.56 25.40 -3.75
C LEU A 235 -5.04 24.00 -4.13
N TRP A 236 -5.39 23.77 -5.41
CA TRP A 236 -5.80 22.45 -5.88
C TRP A 236 -4.66 21.44 -5.78
N PHE A 237 -3.44 21.84 -6.17
CA PHE A 237 -2.28 20.97 -6.05
C PHE A 237 -1.90 20.72 -4.59
N LEU A 238 -2.03 21.73 -3.73
CA LEU A 238 -1.83 21.61 -2.29
C LEU A 238 -2.78 20.59 -1.67
N ASP A 239 -4.09 20.71 -1.93
CA ASP A 239 -5.11 19.75 -1.46
C ASP A 239 -4.81 18.33 -1.95
N THR A 240 -4.36 18.20 -3.20
CA THR A 240 -3.98 16.92 -3.80
C THR A 240 -2.78 16.29 -3.09
N LEU A 241 -1.74 17.07 -2.76
CA LEU A 241 -0.58 16.59 -2.01
C LEU A 241 -0.97 16.10 -0.60
N ILE A 242 -1.83 16.85 0.10
CA ILE A 242 -2.30 16.46 1.44
C ILE A 242 -3.11 15.16 1.35
N LYS A 243 -4.07 15.07 0.43
CA LYS A 243 -4.86 13.85 0.19
C LYS A 243 -3.97 12.65 -0.16
N PHE A 244 -2.99 12.87 -1.03
CA PHE A 244 -2.03 11.85 -1.40
C PHE A 244 -1.26 11.33 -0.19
N SER A 245 -0.86 12.21 0.74
CA SER A 245 -0.10 11.85 1.94
C SER A 245 -0.81 10.86 2.89
N TYR A 246 -2.14 10.75 2.79
CA TYR A 246 -2.91 9.80 3.60
C TYR A 246 -2.92 8.38 3.02
N LEU A 247 -2.50 8.20 1.76
CA LEU A 247 -2.48 6.90 1.09
C LEU A 247 -1.28 6.08 1.54
N LYS A 248 -1.46 5.22 2.55
CA LYS A 248 -0.35 4.37 3.04
C LYS A 248 0.21 3.45 1.95
N VAL A 249 -0.65 2.65 1.33
CA VAL A 249 -0.28 1.66 0.30
C VAL A 249 -1.08 1.91 -0.96
N ILE A 250 -0.41 2.13 -2.08
CA ILE A 250 -1.03 2.44 -3.37
C ILE A 250 -1.19 1.15 -4.17
N LYS A 251 -2.42 0.64 -4.17
CA LYS A 251 -2.79 -0.60 -4.89
C LYS A 251 -3.38 -0.34 -6.28
N LYS A 252 -3.89 0.87 -6.52
CA LYS A 252 -4.61 1.23 -7.75
C LYS A 252 -3.68 1.99 -8.69
N LYS A 253 -3.88 1.79 -10.01
CA LYS A 253 -3.17 2.53 -11.07
C LYS A 253 -3.47 4.05 -11.02
N HIS A 254 -4.66 4.43 -10.53
CA HIS A 254 -5.10 5.83 -10.38
C HIS A 254 -5.54 6.09 -8.93
N PRO A 255 -4.61 6.41 -8.01
CA PRO A 255 -4.92 6.58 -6.59
C PRO A 255 -5.81 7.79 -6.27
N LEU A 256 -5.79 8.82 -7.11
CA LEU A 256 -6.46 10.11 -6.87
C LEU A 256 -7.75 10.29 -7.69
N GLY A 257 -8.22 9.22 -8.36
CA GLY A 257 -9.39 9.27 -9.22
C GLY A 257 -9.09 9.82 -10.63
N PRO A 258 -10.12 9.86 -11.50
CA PRO A 258 -10.01 10.32 -12.89
C PRO A 258 -9.84 11.83 -13.01
N GLU A 259 -10.29 12.60 -12.02
CA GLU A 259 -10.19 14.07 -11.96
C GLU A 259 -8.75 14.57 -11.90
N CYS A 260 -7.80 13.74 -11.47
CA CYS A 260 -6.40 14.11 -11.36
C CYS A 260 -5.67 13.93 -12.71
N PRO A 261 -5.08 14.99 -13.29
CA PRO A 261 -4.35 14.88 -14.54
C PRO A 261 -3.22 13.83 -14.46
N HIS A 262 -3.06 13.05 -15.53
CA HIS A 262 -2.06 11.97 -15.57
C HIS A 262 -0.63 12.47 -15.31
N ILE A 263 -0.29 13.67 -15.76
CA ILE A 263 1.05 14.28 -15.55
C ILE A 263 1.31 14.46 -14.04
N ILE A 264 0.32 14.99 -13.31
CA ILE A 264 0.39 15.18 -11.86
C ILE A 264 0.44 13.84 -11.14
N SER A 265 -0.43 12.89 -11.50
CA SER A 265 -0.40 11.55 -10.90
C SER A 265 0.96 10.87 -11.09
N ARG A 266 1.58 11.00 -12.27
CA ARG A 266 2.93 10.49 -12.55
C ARG A 266 3.99 11.16 -11.68
N LYS A 267 3.96 12.49 -11.52
CA LYS A 267 4.87 13.23 -10.61
C LYS A 267 4.75 12.71 -9.19
N LEU A 268 3.53 12.54 -8.69
CA LEU A 268 3.28 12.11 -7.33
C LEU A 268 3.83 10.72 -7.04
N MET A 269 3.54 9.77 -7.92
CA MET A 269 4.05 8.40 -7.82
C MET A 269 5.58 8.38 -7.90
N LYS A 270 6.19 9.11 -8.84
CA LYS A 270 7.65 9.09 -9.03
C LYS A 270 8.41 9.72 -7.85
N ASN A 271 7.91 10.83 -7.30
CA ASN A 271 8.69 11.67 -6.39
C ASN A 271 8.38 11.44 -4.91
N PHE A 272 7.18 10.95 -4.58
CA PHE A 272 6.68 10.86 -3.21
C PHE A 272 6.24 9.44 -2.81
N THR A 273 6.70 8.40 -3.52
CA THR A 273 6.46 7.01 -3.13
C THR A 273 7.77 6.23 -3.15
N SER A 274 7.83 5.21 -2.29
CA SER A 274 8.93 4.26 -2.25
C SER A 274 8.40 2.88 -2.57
N LEU A 275 9.12 2.13 -3.42
CA LEU A 275 8.78 0.74 -3.70
C LEU A 275 9.04 -0.12 -2.47
N THR A 276 8.07 -0.95 -2.10
CA THR A 276 8.17 -1.91 -1.01
C THR A 276 7.74 -3.28 -1.51
N TYR A 277 8.47 -4.32 -1.12
CA TYR A 277 8.07 -5.69 -1.38
C TYR A 277 7.23 -6.21 -0.21
N ASN A 278 5.97 -6.56 -0.46
CA ASN A 278 5.10 -7.10 0.58
C ASN A 278 4.22 -8.20 -0.01
N ASN A 279 4.13 -9.34 0.69
CA ASN A 279 3.34 -10.52 0.30
C ASN A 279 3.54 -10.96 -1.16
N GLY A 280 4.80 -11.04 -1.61
CA GLY A 280 5.10 -11.52 -2.97
C GLY A 280 4.90 -10.48 -4.09
N SER A 281 4.53 -9.24 -3.76
CA SER A 281 4.25 -8.19 -4.75
C SER A 281 4.99 -6.89 -4.43
N VAL A 282 5.50 -6.23 -5.48
CA VAL A 282 6.06 -4.88 -5.37
C VAL A 282 4.92 -3.88 -5.38
N GLN A 283 4.83 -3.04 -4.34
CA GLN A 283 3.80 -2.00 -4.19
C GLN A 283 4.44 -0.66 -3.85
N ASN A 284 3.77 0.44 -4.22
CA ASN A 284 4.18 1.78 -3.83
C ASN A 284 3.65 2.10 -2.42
N LEU A 285 4.54 2.53 -1.54
CA LEU A 285 4.25 2.90 -0.16
C LEU A 285 4.60 4.38 0.06
N ILE A 286 3.76 5.08 0.82
CA ILE A 286 4.11 6.39 1.38
C ILE A 286 4.63 6.17 2.79
N SER A 287 5.96 6.12 2.91
CA SER A 287 6.67 6.01 4.20
C SER A 287 6.56 7.31 5.01
N ALA A 288 6.98 7.27 6.28
CA ALA A 288 7.06 8.47 7.13
C ALA A 288 7.99 9.55 6.54
N SER A 289 9.09 9.12 5.92
CA SER A 289 10.01 9.99 5.18
C SER A 289 9.36 10.64 3.95
N MET A 290 8.62 9.88 3.15
CA MET A 290 7.87 10.44 2.01
C MET A 290 6.77 11.40 2.49
N LYS A 291 6.12 11.10 3.61
CA LYS A 291 5.16 12.02 4.22
C LYS A 291 5.83 13.34 4.62
N ALA A 292 7.02 13.30 5.22
CA ALA A 292 7.80 14.50 5.54
C ALA A 292 8.21 15.29 4.29
N LYS A 293 8.60 14.60 3.21
CA LYS A 293 8.87 15.20 1.89
C LYS A 293 7.66 15.94 1.36
N ILE A 294 6.50 15.28 1.35
CA ILE A 294 5.23 15.89 0.92
C ILE A 294 4.94 17.15 1.75
N THR A 295 5.10 17.08 3.07
CA THR A 295 4.90 18.24 3.96
C THR A 295 5.82 19.40 3.61
N ALA A 296 7.09 19.16 3.34
CA ALA A 296 8.03 20.22 2.97
C ALA A 296 7.62 20.89 1.64
N TYR A 297 7.18 20.11 0.65
CA TYR A 297 6.64 20.65 -0.60
C TYR A 297 5.33 21.42 -0.41
N VAL A 298 4.45 20.94 0.47
CA VAL A 298 3.19 21.63 0.82
C VAL A 298 3.47 22.97 1.49
N ILE A 299 4.42 23.03 2.43
CA ILE A 299 4.85 24.29 3.07
C ILE A 299 5.43 25.24 2.02
N ALA A 300 6.31 24.75 1.13
CA ALA A 300 6.91 25.57 0.09
C ALA A 300 5.86 26.18 -0.85
N LEU A 301 4.86 25.39 -1.25
CA LEU A 301 3.75 25.86 -2.07
C LEU A 301 2.86 26.87 -1.34
N ALA A 302 2.55 26.62 -0.07
CA ALA A 302 1.77 27.54 0.75
C ALA A 302 2.50 28.89 1.00
N LEU A 303 3.84 28.89 1.09
CA LEU A 303 4.62 30.13 1.15
C LEU A 303 4.44 30.99 -0.11
N HIS A 304 4.38 30.37 -1.30
CA HIS A 304 4.09 31.08 -2.55
C HIS A 304 2.65 31.59 -2.62
N ILE A 305 1.70 30.93 -1.95
CA ILE A 305 0.30 31.37 -1.90
C ILE A 305 0.11 32.56 -0.94
N ASN A 306 0.79 32.56 0.20
CA ASN A 306 0.54 33.48 1.33
C ASN A 306 1.72 34.43 1.60
N ASN A 307 2.25 35.09 0.58
CA ASN A 307 3.29 36.12 0.70
C ASN A 307 4.44 35.73 1.65
N PHE A 308 4.92 34.48 1.57
CA PHE A 308 6.02 33.94 2.38
C PHE A 308 5.76 33.82 3.89
N GLN A 309 4.48 33.75 4.29
CA GLN A 309 4.05 33.48 5.66
C GLN A 309 2.97 32.41 5.67
N ILE A 310 3.02 31.48 6.63
CA ILE A 310 2.07 30.38 6.75
C ILE A 310 1.77 30.07 8.22
N ASP A 311 0.52 29.76 8.53
CA ASP A 311 0.16 29.16 9.82
C ASP A 311 0.45 27.65 9.80
N LEU A 312 1.48 27.26 10.56
CA LEU A 312 1.91 25.87 10.67
C LEU A 312 0.93 25.02 11.49
N THR A 313 0.09 25.63 12.34
CA THR A 313 -0.83 24.89 13.21
C THR A 313 -2.04 24.36 12.45
N VAL A 314 -2.65 25.17 11.59
CA VAL A 314 -3.74 24.74 10.68
C VAL A 314 -3.22 23.64 9.76
N LEU A 315 -2.04 23.85 9.16
CA LEU A 315 -1.45 22.87 8.26
C LEU A 315 -1.03 21.56 8.97
N GLN A 316 -0.60 21.63 10.23
CA GLN A 316 -0.28 20.44 11.04
C GLN A 316 -1.50 19.54 11.22
N ASN A 317 -2.65 20.15 11.53
CA ASN A 317 -3.91 19.43 11.72
C ASN A 317 -4.33 18.75 10.42
N ASP A 318 -4.23 19.47 9.29
CA ASP A 318 -4.50 18.90 7.97
C ASP A 318 -3.51 17.77 7.64
N MET A 319 -2.21 17.91 7.89
CA MET A 319 -1.25 16.82 7.59
C MET A 319 -1.33 15.64 8.57
N LYS A 320 -2.08 15.75 9.67
CA LYS A 320 -2.10 14.77 10.78
C LYS A 320 -0.68 14.39 11.20
N LEU A 321 0.13 15.42 11.49
CA LEU A 321 1.51 15.27 11.93
C LEU A 321 1.65 15.65 13.40
N GLN A 322 2.64 15.04 14.06
CA GLN A 322 3.04 15.48 15.38
C GLN A 322 3.64 16.88 15.29
N GLU A 323 3.33 17.73 16.26
CA GLU A 323 3.80 19.11 16.35
C GLU A 323 5.33 19.23 16.26
N SER A 324 6.06 18.38 17.00
CA SER A 324 7.52 18.32 16.92
C SER A 324 8.02 18.10 15.49
N ARG A 325 7.41 17.16 14.77
CA ARG A 325 7.79 16.82 13.40
C ARG A 325 7.54 17.97 12.43
N MET A 326 6.39 18.65 12.56
CA MET A 326 6.10 19.84 11.75
C MET A 326 7.14 20.94 11.98
N MET A 327 7.52 21.15 13.24
CA MET A 327 8.51 22.16 13.63
C MET A 327 9.92 21.82 13.16
N ASP A 328 10.29 20.54 13.17
CA ASP A 328 11.58 20.08 12.66
C ASP A 328 11.68 20.27 11.15
N ILE A 329 10.61 19.98 10.41
CA ILE A 329 10.54 20.25 8.96
C ILE A 329 10.62 21.75 8.69
N ALA A 330 9.84 22.58 9.40
CA ALA A 330 9.87 24.04 9.22
C ALA A 330 11.24 24.65 9.51
N LYS A 331 11.93 24.19 10.57
CA LYS A 331 13.32 24.61 10.87
C LYS A 331 14.31 24.14 9.81
N ALA A 332 14.16 22.90 9.32
CA ALA A 332 14.98 22.35 8.25
C ALA A 332 14.79 23.15 6.94
N MET A 333 13.58 23.68 6.71
CA MET A 333 13.25 24.61 5.63
C MET A 333 13.66 26.07 5.88
N ARG A 334 14.53 26.34 6.88
CA ARG A 334 15.01 27.70 7.20
C ARG A 334 13.92 28.70 7.57
N LEU A 335 12.75 28.25 8.01
CA LEU A 335 11.67 29.17 8.36
C LEU A 335 11.91 29.81 9.73
N LYS A 336 11.67 31.12 9.81
CA LYS A 336 11.57 31.84 11.06
C LYS A 336 10.22 31.51 11.69
N ILE A 337 10.25 30.93 12.88
CA ILE A 337 9.04 30.53 13.59
C ILE A 337 8.71 31.60 14.64
N SER A 338 7.54 32.22 14.52
CA SER A 338 6.98 33.15 15.50
C SER A 338 5.69 32.62 16.09
N LYS A 339 5.40 32.96 17.34
CA LYS A 339 4.08 32.72 17.94
C LYS A 339 3.19 33.92 17.62
N ALA A 340 2.07 33.70 16.95
CA ALA A 340 1.04 34.73 16.83
C ALA A 340 0.43 34.94 18.21
N LYS A 341 0.49 36.18 18.70
CA LYS A 341 -0.24 36.58 19.90
C LYS A 341 -1.69 36.77 19.48
N GLY A 342 -2.59 35.93 19.99
CA GLY A 342 -4.02 36.09 19.74
C GLY A 342 -4.48 37.50 20.11
N LEU A 343 -5.40 38.05 19.30
CA LEU A 343 -6.08 39.31 19.61
C LEU A 343 -6.71 39.19 21.02
N LEU A 344 -6.54 40.22 21.84
CA LEU A 344 -7.01 40.26 23.23
C LEU A 344 -8.52 39.95 23.31
N GLY A 345 -8.90 38.84 23.95
CA GLY A 345 -10.28 38.65 24.44
C GLY A 345 -11.01 37.34 24.12
N LEU A 346 -10.39 36.33 23.51
CA LEU A 346 -11.02 35.01 23.36
C LEU A 346 -10.17 33.91 24.01
N GLU A 347 -10.75 33.27 25.02
CA GLU A 347 -10.24 32.07 25.68
C GLU A 347 -10.13 30.91 24.68
N ASN A 348 -9.02 30.83 23.97
CA ASN A 348 -8.41 29.55 23.62
C ASN A 348 -6.92 29.77 23.35
N ASP A 349 -6.09 29.32 24.29
CA ASP A 349 -4.65 29.51 24.39
C ASP A 349 -3.84 28.69 23.36
N GLN A 350 -4.38 28.50 22.15
CA GLN A 350 -3.67 27.90 21.03
C GLN A 350 -2.78 28.99 20.43
N ASN A 351 -1.56 29.13 20.97
CA ASN A 351 -0.54 29.99 20.38
C ASN A 351 -0.22 29.52 18.95
N HIS A 352 -0.93 30.06 17.95
CA HIS A 352 -0.72 29.77 16.54
C HIS A 352 0.75 30.02 16.19
N LYS A 353 1.36 29.09 15.47
CA LYS A 353 2.77 29.15 15.10
C LYS A 353 2.86 29.54 13.64
N LEU A 354 3.35 30.73 13.40
CA LEU A 354 3.58 31.24 12.07
C LEU A 354 5.00 30.89 11.62
N GLY A 355 5.11 30.23 10.47
CA GLY A 355 6.35 30.11 9.73
C GLY A 355 6.47 31.27 8.75
N THR A 356 7.60 31.96 8.74
CA THR A 356 7.87 33.04 7.79
C THR A 356 9.22 32.82 7.13
N LEU A 357 9.27 32.94 5.81
CA LEU A 357 10.51 32.89 5.06
C LEU A 357 11.01 34.32 4.86
N SER A 358 12.03 34.69 5.62
CA SER A 358 12.63 36.02 5.62
C SER A 358 14.13 35.94 5.37
N LEU A 359 14.67 36.86 4.58
CA LEU A 359 16.11 37.03 4.41
C LEU A 359 16.66 38.05 5.42
N PRO A 360 17.88 37.86 5.97
CA PRO A 360 18.78 36.72 5.76
C PRO A 360 18.26 35.42 6.42
N LEU A 361 18.60 34.27 5.82
CA LEU A 361 18.14 32.97 6.30
C LEU A 361 18.68 32.66 7.72
N PRO A 362 17.86 32.09 8.62
CA PRO A 362 18.32 31.64 9.91
C PRO A 362 19.39 30.55 9.78
N VAL A 363 20.52 30.75 10.46
CA VAL A 363 21.61 29.76 10.55
C VAL A 363 21.07 28.42 11.08
N PRO A 364 21.42 27.27 10.48
CA PRO A 364 21.04 25.96 11.00
C PRO A 364 21.51 25.83 12.44
N LYS A 365 20.57 25.74 13.39
CA LYS A 365 20.92 25.29 14.73
C LYS A 365 21.06 23.78 14.67
N ALA A 366 22.29 23.27 14.74
CA ALA A 366 22.53 21.85 14.94
C ALA A 366 21.75 21.42 16.18
N SER A 367 20.82 20.47 16.03
CA SER A 367 20.03 19.95 17.13
C SER A 367 20.96 19.18 18.07
N GLY A 368 21.46 19.88 19.10
CA GLY A 368 22.30 19.32 20.16
C GLY A 368 21.51 18.39 21.08
N ASN A 369 21.02 17.26 20.55
CA ASN A 369 20.48 16.16 21.32
C ASN A 369 21.45 14.98 21.32
N GLN A 370 22.74 15.23 21.56
CA GLN A 370 23.54 14.20 22.20
C GLN A 370 23.08 14.13 23.66
N ARG A 371 22.13 13.22 23.94
CA ARG A 371 21.86 12.75 25.30
C ARG A 371 23.22 12.31 25.87
N LYS A 372 23.82 13.19 26.68
CA LYS A 372 25.06 12.94 27.40
C LYS A 372 24.79 11.70 28.25
N ARG A 373 25.33 10.57 27.80
CA ARG A 373 25.23 9.28 28.49
C ARG A 373 25.80 9.51 29.88
N ARG A 374 24.94 9.53 30.91
CA ARG A 374 25.42 9.58 32.29
C ARG A 374 26.25 8.30 32.48
N LYS A 375 27.56 8.45 32.66
CA LYS A 375 28.37 7.39 33.25
C LYS A 375 27.75 7.13 34.62
N MET A 376 27.33 5.89 34.84
CA MET A 376 27.17 5.38 36.19
C MET A 376 28.59 5.06 36.65
N ASP A 377 29.02 5.75 37.70
CA ASP A 377 30.23 5.41 38.46
C ASP A 377 29.89 4.34 39.50
#